data_AF-A0A1N6K852-F1
#
_entry.id   AF-A0A1N6K852-F1
#
_cell.length_a   1.000
_cell.length_b   1.000
_cell.length_c   1.000
_cell.angle_alpha   90.00
_cell.angle_beta   90.00
_cell.angle_gamma   90.00
#
_symmetry.space_group_name_H-M   'P 1'
#
loop_
_entity.id
_entity.type
_entity.pdbx_description
1 polymer ?
#
loop_
_entity_poly.entity_id
_entity_poly.type
_entity_poly.pdbx_seq_one_letter_code
_entity_poly.pdbx_strand_id
1 'polypeptide(L)'
;MLATLIAAVFVVLWSTGFVVARAITPFADPNLFLLARFGGTALLFALAAVLARAAWPTGRDLGKHLLAGALLQGVYLGAGYWAVAQGLSAGVMALLGALQPLLTAAVAVPLFGERLSRRGWAGMGLGLAGVVLVLQPKLSAAAPHASHVAHGNAPSWLVVAVSILAIGAITAGTLFQKTSLARADIRSASAVQNFGAAAVAAVLALALGEHRWVASPTLWGSLAWGIVMLSGISVTLLVWMVRRGDAARATALMFLAPPLAAIEGYIGFGETLLTVQIAGFVVALLGVLLARS
;
A
#
# COMPACT_ATOMS: atom_id res chain seq x y z
N MET A 1 10.10 -1.46 -27.04
CA MET A 1 8.66 -1.81 -27.00
C MET A 1 8.32 -2.70 -25.80
N LEU A 2 8.87 -3.92 -25.67
CA LEU A 2 8.55 -4.84 -24.57
C LEU A 2 8.73 -4.25 -23.15
N ALA A 3 9.84 -3.57 -22.88
CA ALA A 3 10.09 -2.95 -21.56
C ALA A 3 9.05 -1.88 -21.20
N THR A 4 8.51 -1.16 -22.19
CA THR A 4 7.48 -0.14 -21.99
C THR A 4 6.11 -0.75 -21.72
N LEU A 5 5.79 -1.86 -22.40
CA LEU A 5 4.60 -2.64 -22.14
C LEU A 5 4.64 -3.24 -20.71
N ILE A 6 5.77 -3.82 -20.31
CA ILE A 6 5.97 -4.36 -18.95
C ILE A 6 5.79 -3.28 -17.89
N ALA A 7 6.38 -2.10 -18.11
CA ALA A 7 6.21 -0.94 -17.25
C ALA A 7 4.73 -0.51 -17.13
N ALA A 8 4.01 -0.43 -18.24
CA ALA A 8 2.60 -0.05 -18.24
C ALA A 8 1.73 -1.07 -17.50
N VAL A 9 1.93 -2.37 -17.78
CA VAL A 9 1.23 -3.46 -17.07
C VAL A 9 1.54 -3.42 -15.58
N PHE A 10 2.81 -3.25 -15.19
CA PHE A 10 3.19 -3.15 -13.79
C PHE A 10 2.45 -2.02 -13.07
N VAL A 11 2.37 -0.83 -13.66
CA VAL A 11 1.66 0.30 -13.04
C VAL A 11 0.18 0.03 -12.87
N VAL A 12 -0.49 -0.50 -13.90
CA VAL A 12 -1.91 -0.82 -13.85
C VAL A 12 -2.18 -1.89 -12.80
N LEU A 13 -1.34 -2.92 -12.72
CA LEU A 13 -1.48 -3.89 -11.64
C LEU A 13 -1.26 -3.24 -10.29
N TRP A 14 -0.24 -2.39 -10.14
CA TRP A 14 0.09 -1.75 -8.87
C TRP A 14 -1.00 -0.78 -8.38
N SER A 15 -1.66 -0.01 -9.27
CA SER A 15 -2.75 0.90 -8.92
C SER A 15 -3.96 0.18 -8.32
N THR A 16 -4.23 -1.06 -8.75
CA THR A 16 -5.38 -1.84 -8.26
C THR A 16 -5.31 -2.20 -6.77
N GLY A 17 -4.17 -1.96 -6.09
CA GLY A 17 -3.95 -2.36 -4.70
C GLY A 17 -5.04 -1.91 -3.71
N PHE A 18 -5.41 -0.62 -3.72
CA PHE A 18 -6.50 -0.10 -2.87
C PHE A 18 -7.88 -0.15 -3.56
N VAL A 19 -7.91 -0.28 -4.87
CA VAL A 19 -9.15 -0.50 -5.64
C VAL A 19 -9.77 -1.85 -5.25
N VAL A 20 -8.94 -2.88 -5.01
CA VAL A 20 -9.38 -4.15 -4.43
C VAL A 20 -10.01 -3.96 -3.05
N ALA A 21 -9.44 -3.11 -2.19
CA ALA A 21 -10.02 -2.81 -0.87
C ALA A 21 -11.45 -2.24 -1.00
N ARG A 22 -11.63 -1.34 -1.96
CA ARG A 22 -12.95 -0.78 -2.26
C ARG A 22 -13.92 -1.81 -2.86
N ALA A 23 -13.42 -2.69 -3.73
CA ALA A 23 -14.20 -3.74 -4.38
C ALA A 23 -14.78 -4.75 -3.38
N ILE A 24 -14.02 -5.08 -2.33
CA ILE A 24 -14.42 -6.09 -1.34
C ILE A 24 -15.26 -5.51 -0.21
N THR A 25 -15.32 -4.18 -0.05
CA THR A 25 -16.04 -3.50 1.03
C THR A 25 -17.50 -3.96 1.20
N PRO A 26 -18.28 -4.27 0.14
CA PRO A 26 -19.64 -4.81 0.30
C PRO A 26 -19.69 -6.27 0.78
N PHE A 27 -18.61 -7.03 0.61
CA PHE A 27 -18.62 -8.48 0.73
C PHE A 27 -17.86 -9.02 1.94
N ALA A 28 -16.74 -8.42 2.32
CA ALA A 28 -15.94 -8.91 3.44
C ALA A 28 -15.38 -7.78 4.29
N ASP A 29 -15.12 -8.13 5.55
CA ASP A 29 -14.33 -7.29 6.42
C ASP A 29 -12.86 -7.27 5.97
N PRO A 30 -12.19 -6.12 6.07
CA PRO A 30 -10.93 -5.86 5.37
C PRO A 30 -9.78 -6.74 5.87
N ASN A 31 -9.60 -6.91 7.18
CA ASN A 31 -8.49 -7.69 7.71
C ASN A 31 -8.75 -9.19 7.57
N LEU A 32 -10.01 -9.64 7.59
CA LEU A 32 -10.37 -11.01 7.23
C LEU A 32 -10.04 -11.34 5.76
N PHE A 33 -10.35 -10.42 4.85
CA PHE A 33 -9.94 -10.53 3.44
C PHE A 33 -8.41 -10.55 3.29
N LEU A 34 -7.71 -9.66 4.00
CA LEU A 34 -6.25 -9.60 3.96
C LEU A 34 -5.61 -10.85 4.58
N LEU A 35 -6.19 -11.44 5.63
CA LEU A 35 -5.74 -12.71 6.19
C LEU A 35 -5.78 -13.81 5.14
N ALA A 36 -6.90 -13.95 4.42
CA ALA A 36 -7.03 -14.92 3.33
C ALA A 36 -6.03 -14.64 2.20
N ARG A 37 -5.87 -13.36 1.82
CA ARG A 37 -4.93 -12.94 0.76
C ARG A 37 -3.49 -13.23 1.14
N PHE A 38 -3.04 -12.79 2.30
CA PHE A 38 -1.66 -12.98 2.77
C PHE A 38 -1.37 -14.45 3.04
N GLY A 39 -2.32 -15.20 3.61
CA GLY A 39 -2.21 -16.65 3.76
C GLY A 39 -2.06 -17.35 2.41
N GLY A 40 -2.91 -17.02 1.44
CA GLY A 40 -2.83 -17.56 0.07
C GLY A 40 -1.51 -17.21 -0.63
N THR A 41 -1.05 -15.96 -0.52
CA THR A 41 0.25 -15.53 -1.06
C THR A 41 1.42 -16.22 -0.36
N ALA A 42 1.36 -16.38 0.97
CA ALA A 42 2.38 -17.11 1.72
C ALA A 42 2.48 -18.56 1.25
N LEU A 43 1.34 -19.24 1.06
CA LEU A 43 1.28 -20.60 0.54
C LEU A 43 1.83 -20.70 -0.89
N LEU A 44 1.47 -19.75 -1.76
CA LEU A 44 1.97 -19.69 -3.14
C LEU A 44 3.50 -19.61 -3.19
N PHE A 45 4.09 -18.66 -2.43
CA PHE A 45 5.53 -18.50 -2.38
C PHE A 45 6.24 -19.62 -1.62
N ALA A 46 5.61 -20.20 -0.60
CA ALA A 46 6.12 -21.36 0.11
C ALA A 46 6.23 -22.57 -0.82
N LEU A 47 5.19 -22.85 -1.59
CA LEU A 47 5.19 -23.91 -2.60
C LEU A 47 6.30 -23.67 -3.64
N ALA A 48 6.41 -22.44 -4.16
CA ALA A 48 7.47 -22.08 -5.10
C ALA A 48 8.88 -22.26 -4.50
N ALA A 49 9.07 -21.92 -3.22
CA ALA A 49 10.33 -22.09 -2.51
C ALA A 49 10.68 -23.57 -2.29
N VAL A 50 9.71 -24.40 -1.90
CA VAL A 50 9.88 -25.85 -1.72
C VAL A 50 10.23 -26.53 -3.04
N LEU A 51 9.47 -26.26 -4.10
CA LEU A 51 9.72 -26.83 -5.44
C LEU A 51 11.10 -26.41 -5.98
N ALA A 52 11.53 -25.18 -5.68
CA ALA A 52 12.86 -24.70 -6.05
C ALA A 52 13.98 -25.18 -5.12
N ARG A 53 13.68 -25.88 -4.03
CA ARG A 53 14.64 -26.22 -2.96
C ARG A 53 15.41 -25.00 -2.45
N ALA A 54 14.71 -23.88 -2.32
CA ALA A 54 15.30 -22.61 -1.86
C ALA A 54 15.68 -22.70 -0.37
N ALA A 55 16.75 -21.98 0.01
CA ALA A 55 17.13 -21.82 1.41
C ALA A 55 16.10 -20.94 2.13
N TRP A 56 15.68 -21.37 3.32
CA TRP A 56 14.75 -20.63 4.16
C TRP A 56 15.49 -19.76 5.19
N PRO A 57 14.99 -18.56 5.50
CA PRO A 57 15.53 -17.77 6.61
C PRO A 57 15.24 -18.49 7.94
N THR A 58 16.24 -18.57 8.81
CA THR A 58 16.16 -19.26 10.10
C THR A 58 16.60 -18.34 11.25
N GLY A 59 16.29 -18.72 12.49
CA GLY A 59 16.72 -18.02 13.70
C GLY A 59 16.32 -16.54 13.70
N ARG A 60 17.30 -15.65 13.90
CA ARG A 60 17.06 -14.19 13.92
C ARG A 60 16.58 -13.65 12.57
N ASP A 61 17.02 -14.23 11.46
CA ASP A 61 16.62 -13.74 10.14
C ASP A 61 15.17 -14.09 9.82
N LEU A 62 14.65 -15.21 10.33
CA LEU A 62 13.22 -15.52 10.27
C LEU A 62 12.39 -14.41 10.95
N GLY A 63 12.76 -14.04 12.19
CA GLY A 63 12.08 -12.97 12.94
C GLY A 63 12.11 -11.62 12.22
N LYS A 64 13.23 -11.28 11.57
CA LYS A 64 13.33 -10.06 10.76
C LYS A 64 12.39 -10.09 9.55
N HIS A 65 12.32 -11.20 8.81
CA HIS A 65 11.40 -11.30 7.67
C HIS A 65 9.93 -11.24 8.11
N LEU A 66 9.58 -11.88 9.23
CA LEU A 66 8.25 -11.77 9.82
C LEU A 66 7.91 -10.32 10.16
N LEU A 67 8.81 -9.61 10.83
CA LEU A 67 8.61 -8.20 11.19
C LEU A 67 8.53 -7.29 9.97
N ALA A 68 9.38 -7.50 8.96
CA ALA A 68 9.35 -6.75 7.72
C ALA A 68 7.98 -6.90 7.02
N GLY A 69 7.48 -8.13 6.89
CA GLY A 69 6.17 -8.40 6.32
C GLY A 69 5.01 -7.86 7.16
N ALA A 70 5.11 -7.97 8.48
CA ALA A 70 4.16 -7.41 9.43
C ALA A 70 4.01 -5.89 9.24
N LEU A 71 5.11 -5.14 9.06
CA LEU A 71 5.07 -3.69 8.87
C LEU A 71 4.67 -3.29 7.44
N LEU A 72 5.34 -3.87 6.44
CA LEU A 72 5.20 -3.49 5.03
C LEU A 72 3.84 -3.87 4.43
N GLN A 73 3.26 -4.97 4.89
CA GLN A 73 1.98 -5.48 4.37
C GLN A 73 0.92 -5.55 5.46
N GLY A 74 1.22 -6.17 6.60
CA GLY A 74 0.22 -6.40 7.65
C GLY A 74 -0.39 -5.10 8.18
N VAL A 75 0.40 -4.27 8.84
CA VAL A 75 -0.05 -3.00 9.43
C VAL A 75 -0.42 -2.00 8.35
N TYR A 76 0.42 -1.82 7.32
CA TYR A 76 0.15 -0.87 6.25
C TYR A 76 -1.15 -1.15 5.49
N LEU A 77 -1.32 -2.37 4.94
CA LEU A 77 -2.52 -2.69 4.19
C LEU A 77 -3.71 -2.93 5.12
N GLY A 78 -3.52 -3.47 6.33
CA GLY A 78 -4.60 -3.61 7.32
C GLY A 78 -5.22 -2.27 7.69
N ALA A 79 -4.39 -1.31 8.08
CA ALA A 79 -4.82 0.06 8.36
C ALA A 79 -5.41 0.76 7.12
N GLY A 80 -4.77 0.60 5.95
CA GLY A 80 -5.23 1.22 4.71
C GLY A 80 -6.55 0.66 4.19
N TYR A 81 -6.73 -0.67 4.20
CA TYR A 81 -7.98 -1.31 3.79
C TYR A 81 -9.10 -0.99 4.78
N TRP A 82 -8.79 -0.94 6.08
CA TRP A 82 -9.74 -0.47 7.07
C TRP A 82 -10.17 0.98 6.81
N ALA A 83 -9.22 1.89 6.54
CA ALA A 83 -9.55 3.28 6.21
C ALA A 83 -10.43 3.40 4.95
N VAL A 84 -10.17 2.58 3.94
CA VAL A 84 -11.02 2.51 2.73
C VAL A 84 -12.42 1.97 3.07
N ALA A 85 -12.53 0.94 3.90
CA ALA A 85 -13.81 0.43 4.39
C ALA A 85 -14.57 1.45 5.25
N GLN A 86 -13.88 2.42 5.85
CA GLN A 86 -14.48 3.59 6.53
C GLN A 86 -14.75 4.77 5.59
N GLY A 87 -14.70 4.55 4.28
CA GLY A 87 -15.08 5.52 3.27
C GLY A 87 -14.00 6.54 2.94
N LEU A 88 -12.72 6.20 3.11
CA LEU A 88 -11.63 6.91 2.44
C LEU A 88 -11.51 6.37 1.01
N SER A 89 -11.45 7.24 0.00
CA SER A 89 -11.33 6.76 -1.39
C SER A 89 -10.03 5.98 -1.61
N ALA A 90 -10.07 5.00 -2.52
CA ALA A 90 -8.89 4.20 -2.89
C ALA A 90 -7.75 5.07 -3.44
N GLY A 91 -8.10 6.08 -4.25
CA GLY A 91 -7.15 7.04 -4.80
C GLY A 91 -6.39 7.83 -3.72
N VAL A 92 -7.11 8.36 -2.72
CA VAL A 92 -6.47 9.11 -1.62
C VAL A 92 -5.50 8.23 -0.83
N MET A 93 -5.89 7.00 -0.48
CA MET A 93 -5.00 6.09 0.23
C MET A 93 -3.77 5.71 -0.60
N ALA A 94 -3.94 5.50 -1.92
CA ALA A 94 -2.84 5.27 -2.85
C ALA A 94 -1.87 6.47 -2.90
N LEU A 95 -2.40 7.71 -2.90
CA LEU A 95 -1.58 8.92 -2.86
C LEU A 95 -0.76 9.02 -1.56
N LEU A 96 -1.38 8.74 -0.41
CA LEU A 96 -0.66 8.69 0.87
C LEU A 96 0.49 7.68 0.82
N GLY A 97 0.25 6.50 0.25
CA GLY A 97 1.29 5.48 0.01
C GLY A 97 2.42 5.99 -0.89
N ALA A 98 2.10 6.70 -1.97
CA ALA A 98 3.10 7.27 -2.88
C ALA A 98 3.98 8.37 -2.24
N LEU A 99 3.55 8.95 -1.11
CA LEU A 99 4.31 9.93 -0.35
C LEU A 99 5.26 9.30 0.69
N GLN A 100 5.23 7.98 0.85
CA GLN A 100 6.19 7.25 1.67
C GLN A 100 7.66 7.67 1.43
N PRO A 101 8.16 7.87 0.19
CA PRO A 101 9.55 8.26 -0.03
C PRO A 101 9.91 9.61 0.62
N LEU A 102 8.98 10.57 0.66
CA LEU A 102 9.19 11.84 1.34
C LEU A 102 9.31 11.63 2.85
N LEU A 103 8.42 10.82 3.43
CA LEU A 103 8.48 10.48 4.85
C LEU A 103 9.75 9.70 5.19
N THR A 104 10.17 8.79 4.32
CA THR A 104 11.42 8.03 4.46
C THR A 104 12.62 8.98 4.46
N ALA A 105 12.66 9.95 3.55
CA ALA A 105 13.72 10.95 3.48
C ALA A 105 13.73 11.87 4.73
N ALA A 106 12.56 12.32 5.20
CA ALA A 106 12.45 13.09 6.45
C ALA A 106 13.05 12.35 7.64
N VAL A 107 12.74 11.05 7.77
CA VAL A 107 13.17 10.21 8.89
C VAL A 107 14.65 9.80 8.76
N ALA A 108 15.16 9.69 7.53
CA ALA A 108 16.56 9.35 7.28
C ALA A 108 17.53 10.47 7.70
N VAL A 109 17.13 11.74 7.60
CA VAL A 109 17.95 12.90 8.02
C VAL A 109 18.39 12.80 9.50
N PRO A 110 17.50 12.68 10.49
CA PRO A 110 17.89 12.57 11.89
C PRO A 110 18.50 11.20 12.25
N LEU A 111 18.08 10.10 11.61
CA LEU A 111 18.55 8.75 11.96
C LEU A 111 19.94 8.42 11.40
N PHE A 112 20.23 8.87 10.18
CA PHE A 112 21.45 8.52 9.45
C PHE A 112 22.36 9.72 9.17
N GLY A 113 21.96 10.93 9.58
CA GLY A 113 22.72 12.15 9.33
C GLY A 113 22.76 12.57 7.86
N GLU A 114 21.84 12.06 7.05
CA GLU A 114 21.74 12.42 5.63
C GLU A 114 21.35 13.89 5.46
N ARG A 115 21.92 14.55 4.45
CA ARG A 115 21.61 15.95 4.15
C ARG A 115 20.56 16.03 3.05
N LEU A 116 19.41 16.63 3.37
CA LEU A 116 18.38 16.93 2.39
C LEU A 116 18.68 18.25 1.68
N SER A 117 18.56 18.27 0.35
CA SER A 117 18.73 19.49 -0.44
C SER A 117 17.60 20.49 -0.15
N ARG A 118 17.80 21.77 -0.48
CA ARG A 118 16.72 22.79 -0.39
C ARG A 118 15.48 22.39 -1.21
N ARG A 119 15.68 21.76 -2.37
CA ARG A 119 14.61 21.20 -3.20
C ARG A 119 13.90 20.04 -2.52
N GLY A 120 14.64 19.17 -1.83
CA GLY A 120 14.09 18.11 -0.98
C GLY A 120 13.15 18.64 0.10
N TRP A 121 13.56 19.69 0.81
CA TRP A 121 12.71 20.35 1.82
C TRP A 121 11.47 21.01 1.22
N ALA A 122 11.62 21.74 0.11
CA ALA A 122 10.50 22.38 -0.57
C ALA A 122 9.50 21.34 -1.10
N GLY A 123 10.00 20.27 -1.72
CA GLY A 123 9.18 19.17 -2.21
C GLY A 123 8.45 18.43 -1.10
N MET A 124 9.09 18.28 0.07
CA MET A 124 8.45 17.75 1.26
C MET A 124 7.33 18.64 1.80
N GLY A 125 7.55 19.96 1.86
CA GLY A 125 6.53 20.93 2.24
C GLY A 125 5.31 20.87 1.31
N LEU A 126 5.54 20.80 -0.01
CA LEU A 126 4.48 20.63 -1.01
C LEU A 126 3.76 19.27 -0.85
N GLY A 127 4.51 18.19 -0.63
CA GLY A 127 3.94 16.87 -0.37
C GLY A 127 2.96 16.87 0.81
N LEU A 128 3.39 17.45 1.94
CA LEU A 128 2.57 17.60 3.14
C LEU A 128 1.36 18.51 2.91
N ALA A 129 1.53 19.65 2.23
CA ALA A 129 0.41 20.53 1.88
C ALA A 129 -0.62 19.79 1.02
N GLY A 130 -0.16 18.99 0.04
CA GLY A 130 -1.00 18.12 -0.75
C GLY A 130 -1.81 17.17 0.12
N VAL A 131 -1.17 16.44 1.06
CA VAL A 131 -1.85 15.54 2.02
C VAL A 131 -2.95 16.25 2.80
N VAL A 132 -2.67 17.43 3.33
CA VAL A 132 -3.65 18.23 4.08
C VAL A 132 -4.87 18.54 3.20
N LEU A 133 -4.65 18.96 1.96
CA LEU A 133 -5.74 19.26 1.02
C LEU A 133 -6.59 18.03 0.69
N VAL A 134 -5.99 16.85 0.48
CA VAL A 134 -6.76 15.64 0.17
C VAL A 134 -7.55 15.09 1.36
N LEU A 135 -7.05 15.29 2.58
CA LEU A 135 -7.67 14.78 3.82
C LEU A 135 -8.64 15.78 4.46
N GLN A 136 -8.54 17.07 4.15
CA GLN A 136 -9.39 18.12 4.72
C GLN A 136 -10.90 17.83 4.56
N PRO A 137 -11.41 17.38 3.40
CA PRO A 137 -12.84 17.08 3.28
C PRO A 137 -13.32 15.99 4.21
N LYS A 138 -12.51 14.93 4.43
CA LYS A 138 -12.86 13.85 5.34
C LYS A 138 -12.95 14.37 6.78
N LEU A 139 -12.03 15.26 7.18
CA LEU A 139 -12.05 15.91 8.49
C LEU A 139 -13.21 16.90 8.65
N SER A 140 -13.56 17.64 7.61
CA SER A 140 -14.65 18.63 7.64
C SER A 140 -16.04 18.02 7.51
N ALA A 141 -16.17 16.82 6.93
CA ALA A 141 -17.39 16.02 6.96
C ALA A 141 -17.77 15.53 8.37
N ALA A 142 -16.95 15.80 9.40
CA ALA A 142 -17.30 15.62 10.80
C ALA A 142 -18.37 16.61 11.32
N ALA A 143 -18.90 17.50 10.47
CA ALA A 143 -20.05 18.33 10.80
C ALA A 143 -21.37 17.56 10.57
N PRO A 144 -22.41 17.70 11.42
CA PRO A 144 -23.51 16.73 11.54
C PRO A 144 -24.51 16.63 10.36
N HIS A 145 -24.23 17.25 9.21
CA HIS A 145 -25.24 17.48 8.16
C HIS A 145 -24.74 17.23 6.74
N ALA A 146 -24.02 16.12 6.50
CA ALA A 146 -23.75 15.67 5.14
C ALA A 146 -24.18 14.21 4.96
N SER A 147 -25.48 14.03 4.82
CA SER A 147 -26.10 12.84 4.25
C SER A 147 -25.65 12.67 2.80
N HIS A 148 -24.65 11.84 2.52
CA HIS A 148 -24.49 11.08 1.27
C HIS A 148 -23.41 9.99 1.45
N VAL A 149 -23.84 8.72 1.59
CA VAL A 149 -23.11 7.49 1.22
C VAL A 149 -21.72 7.26 1.84
N ALA A 150 -21.45 7.75 3.06
CA ALA A 150 -20.24 7.34 3.79
C ALA A 150 -20.43 5.92 4.37
N HIS A 151 -19.76 4.94 3.75
CA HIS A 151 -19.67 3.59 4.31
C HIS A 151 -18.66 3.63 5.46
N GLY A 152 -19.10 3.47 6.70
CA GLY A 152 -18.24 3.43 7.89
C GLY A 152 -18.73 4.30 9.04
N ASN A 153 -18.69 3.76 10.26
CA ASN A 153 -19.16 4.43 11.48
C ASN A 153 -18.01 5.07 12.28
N ALA A 154 -16.76 4.93 11.83
CA ALA A 154 -15.61 5.45 12.55
C ALA A 154 -15.51 6.98 12.44
N PRO A 155 -15.10 7.69 13.52
CA PRO A 155 -14.86 9.12 13.48
C PRO A 155 -13.81 9.48 12.41
N SER A 156 -14.06 10.54 11.63
CA SER A 156 -13.16 10.95 10.54
C SER A 156 -11.72 11.20 10.97
N TRP A 157 -11.50 11.77 12.16
CA TRP A 157 -10.16 12.01 12.69
C TRP A 157 -9.39 10.70 12.92
N LEU A 158 -10.08 9.63 13.32
CA LEU A 158 -9.50 8.31 13.54
C LEU A 158 -9.11 7.68 12.21
N VAL A 159 -9.97 7.79 11.19
CA VAL A 159 -9.66 7.32 9.82
C VAL A 159 -8.40 7.98 9.28
N VAL A 160 -8.26 9.30 9.47
CA VAL A 160 -7.05 10.04 9.07
C VAL A 160 -5.83 9.60 9.88
N ALA A 161 -5.93 9.50 11.20
CA ALA A 161 -4.83 9.08 12.05
C ALA A 161 -4.33 7.67 11.69
N VAL A 162 -5.23 6.71 11.49
CA VAL A 162 -4.91 5.34 11.07
C VAL A 162 -4.27 5.32 9.68
N SER A 163 -4.74 6.16 8.75
CA SER A 163 -4.14 6.27 7.41
C SER A 163 -2.70 6.79 7.47
N ILE A 164 -2.42 7.79 8.31
CA ILE A 164 -1.06 8.31 8.53
C ILE A 164 -0.17 7.26 9.21
N LEU A 165 -0.70 6.55 10.21
CA LEU A 165 0.01 5.44 10.87
C LEU A 165 0.37 4.33 9.87
N ALA A 166 -0.50 4.04 8.91
CA ALA A 166 -0.21 3.10 7.83
C ALA A 166 1.06 3.51 7.05
N ILE A 167 1.19 4.80 6.70
CA ILE A 167 2.36 5.34 5.98
C ILE A 167 3.61 5.28 6.86
N GLY A 168 3.47 5.52 8.17
CA GLY A 168 4.52 5.31 9.15
C GLY A 168 5.01 3.86 9.18
N ALA A 169 4.08 2.89 9.17
CA ALA A 169 4.39 1.46 9.21
C ALA A 169 5.16 1.00 7.96
N ILE A 170 4.71 1.36 6.76
CA ILE A 170 5.44 1.00 5.52
C ILE A 170 6.80 1.70 5.43
N THR A 171 6.92 2.94 5.95
CA THR A 171 8.21 3.66 6.03
C THR A 171 9.18 2.94 6.96
N ALA A 172 8.75 2.61 8.18
CA ALA A 172 9.55 1.86 9.16
C ALA A 172 9.95 0.49 8.61
N GLY A 173 9.01 -0.24 8.00
CA GLY A 173 9.26 -1.54 7.36
C GLY A 173 10.27 -1.44 6.23
N THR A 174 10.21 -0.38 5.42
CA THR A 174 11.14 -0.17 4.29
C THR A 174 12.55 0.12 4.78
N LEU A 175 12.70 0.98 5.79
CA LEU A 175 13.99 1.27 6.42
C LEU A 175 14.59 0.01 7.06
N PHE A 176 13.76 -0.77 7.77
CA PHE A 176 14.17 -2.02 8.38
C PHE A 176 14.59 -3.09 7.36
N GLN A 177 13.84 -3.22 6.25
CA GLN A 177 14.16 -4.19 5.21
C GLN A 177 15.47 -3.86 4.49
N LYS A 178 15.75 -2.57 4.23
CA LYS A 178 16.99 -2.11 3.58
C LYS A 178 18.25 -2.48 4.36
N THR A 179 18.20 -2.49 5.69
CA THR A 179 19.39 -2.71 6.53
C THR A 179 19.67 -4.18 6.83
N SER A 180 18.71 -5.09 6.63
CA SER A 180 18.83 -6.46 7.19
C SER A 180 18.61 -7.64 6.23
N LEU A 181 18.00 -7.46 5.04
CA LEU A 181 17.39 -8.60 4.31
C LEU A 181 17.87 -8.86 2.87
N ALA A 182 19.00 -8.30 2.42
CA ALA A 182 19.41 -8.38 1.01
C ALA A 182 19.90 -9.76 0.51
N ARG A 183 20.12 -10.75 1.39
CA ARG A 183 20.78 -12.02 1.05
C ARG A 183 19.86 -13.24 0.95
N ALA A 184 18.59 -13.13 1.33
CA ALA A 184 17.66 -14.25 1.33
C ALA A 184 17.09 -14.54 -0.07
N ASP A 185 16.76 -15.80 -0.34
CA ASP A 185 16.02 -16.16 -1.56
C ASP A 185 14.65 -15.47 -1.55
N ILE A 186 14.29 -14.85 -2.66
CA ILE A 186 13.08 -14.01 -2.74
C ILE A 186 11.80 -14.82 -2.49
N ARG A 187 11.76 -16.10 -2.84
CA ARG A 187 10.56 -16.95 -2.71
C ARG A 187 10.33 -17.27 -1.24
N SER A 188 11.34 -17.81 -0.56
CA SER A 188 11.25 -18.12 0.88
C SER A 188 11.08 -16.86 1.72
N ALA A 189 11.80 -15.78 1.39
CA ALA A 189 11.64 -14.48 2.04
C ALA A 189 10.23 -13.90 1.87
N SER A 190 9.63 -14.02 0.69
CA SER A 190 8.27 -13.54 0.42
C SER A 190 7.23 -14.39 1.14
N ALA A 191 7.43 -15.71 1.22
CA ALA A 191 6.55 -16.59 1.98
C ALA A 191 6.49 -16.19 3.46
N VAL A 192 7.66 -16.02 4.09
CA VAL A 192 7.76 -15.63 5.51
C VAL A 192 7.21 -14.23 5.75
N GLN A 193 7.52 -13.26 4.88
CA GLN A 193 6.96 -11.90 5.02
C GLN A 193 5.43 -11.90 4.91
N ASN A 194 4.84 -12.62 3.96
CA ASN A 194 3.38 -12.72 3.86
C ASN A 194 2.78 -13.47 5.05
N PHE A 195 3.48 -14.44 5.63
CA PHE A 195 3.04 -15.07 6.88
C PHE A 195 3.03 -14.07 8.05
N GLY A 196 4.06 -13.23 8.17
CA GLY A 196 4.09 -12.13 9.15
C GLY A 196 2.94 -11.13 8.95
N ALA A 197 2.62 -10.80 7.70
CA ALA A 197 1.47 -9.96 7.35
C ALA A 197 0.13 -10.62 7.71
N ALA A 198 -0.02 -11.92 7.43
CA ALA A 198 -1.20 -12.71 7.79
C ALA A 198 -1.41 -12.76 9.30
N ALA A 199 -0.34 -12.89 10.09
CA ALA A 199 -0.42 -12.87 11.55
C ALA A 199 -0.96 -11.53 12.07
N VAL A 200 -0.50 -10.40 11.52
CA VAL A 200 -1.06 -9.08 11.85
C VAL A 200 -2.52 -8.97 11.44
N ALA A 201 -2.87 -9.41 10.23
CA ALA A 201 -4.25 -9.38 9.75
C ALA A 201 -5.18 -10.23 10.63
N ALA A 202 -4.73 -11.39 11.11
CA ALA A 202 -5.47 -12.22 12.05
C ALA A 202 -5.68 -11.50 13.40
N VAL A 203 -4.63 -10.88 13.95
CA VAL A 203 -4.74 -10.11 15.20
C VAL A 203 -5.72 -8.94 15.05
N LEU A 204 -5.65 -8.20 13.94
CA LEU A 204 -6.56 -7.09 13.67
C LEU A 204 -8.00 -7.57 13.47
N ALA A 205 -8.22 -8.65 12.71
CA ALA A 205 -9.54 -9.23 12.51
C ALA A 205 -10.17 -9.65 13.86
N LEU A 206 -9.40 -10.30 14.72
CA LEU A 206 -9.86 -10.68 16.06
C LEU A 206 -10.12 -9.45 16.96
N ALA A 207 -9.19 -8.49 16.99
CA ALA A 207 -9.30 -7.30 17.84
C ALA A 207 -10.46 -6.38 17.45
N LEU A 208 -10.78 -6.32 16.15
CA LEU A 208 -11.89 -5.52 15.61
C LEU A 208 -13.21 -6.31 15.54
N GLY A 209 -13.20 -7.59 15.91
CA GLY A 209 -14.38 -8.46 15.84
C GLY A 209 -14.89 -8.68 14.41
N GLU A 210 -13.99 -8.69 13.42
CA GLU A 210 -14.32 -8.91 12.01
C GLU A 210 -14.73 -10.36 11.76
N HIS A 211 -15.89 -10.53 11.13
CA HIS A 211 -16.48 -11.85 10.89
C HIS A 211 -17.29 -11.90 9.59
N ARG A 212 -17.52 -10.77 8.93
CA ARG A 212 -18.32 -10.71 7.73
C ARG A 212 -17.53 -11.24 6.54
N TRP A 213 -18.07 -12.28 5.92
CA TRP A 213 -17.57 -12.86 4.69
C TRP A 213 -18.73 -13.35 3.84
N VAL A 214 -19.07 -12.59 2.81
CA VAL A 214 -20.14 -12.91 1.85
C VAL A 214 -19.48 -13.41 0.58
N ALA A 215 -19.53 -14.73 0.38
CA ALA A 215 -18.99 -15.36 -0.81
C ALA A 215 -19.68 -14.80 -2.07
N SER A 216 -18.90 -14.21 -2.96
CA SER A 216 -19.38 -13.67 -4.24
C SER A 216 -18.32 -13.82 -5.32
N PRO A 217 -18.70 -13.84 -6.61
CA PRO A 217 -17.73 -13.84 -7.71
C PRO A 217 -16.74 -12.68 -7.62
N THR A 218 -17.19 -11.50 -7.20
CA THR A 218 -16.35 -10.31 -6.99
C THR A 218 -15.34 -10.52 -5.88
N LEU A 219 -15.75 -11.11 -4.75
CA LEU A 219 -14.86 -11.39 -3.63
C LEU A 219 -13.78 -12.41 -4.02
N TRP A 220 -14.17 -13.52 -4.62
CA TRP A 220 -13.23 -14.57 -5.03
C TRP A 220 -12.31 -14.11 -6.16
N GLY A 221 -12.85 -13.35 -7.13
CA GLY A 221 -12.07 -12.71 -8.18
C GLY A 221 -11.05 -11.72 -7.63
N SER A 222 -11.46 -10.89 -6.66
CA SER A 222 -10.58 -9.94 -5.98
C SER A 222 -9.50 -10.65 -5.17
N LEU A 223 -9.82 -11.78 -4.52
CA LEU A 223 -8.85 -12.59 -3.78
C LEU A 223 -7.83 -13.23 -4.71
N ALA A 224 -8.29 -13.86 -5.81
CA ALA A 224 -7.42 -14.44 -6.82
C ALA A 224 -6.51 -13.39 -7.47
N TRP A 225 -7.06 -12.22 -7.81
CA TRP A 225 -6.30 -11.07 -8.30
C TRP A 225 -5.25 -10.61 -7.28
N GLY A 226 -5.66 -10.50 -6.02
CA GLY A 226 -4.81 -10.09 -4.90
C GLY A 226 -3.63 -11.03 -4.65
N ILE A 227 -3.82 -12.33 -4.83
CA ILE A 227 -2.79 -13.36 -4.62
C ILE A 227 -1.89 -13.50 -5.86
N VAL A 228 -2.48 -13.64 -7.04
CA VAL A 228 -1.74 -14.00 -8.25
C VAL A 228 -1.19 -12.76 -8.95
N MET A 229 -2.03 -11.79 -9.25
CA MET A 229 -1.65 -10.64 -10.07
C MET A 229 -0.85 -9.64 -9.24
N LEU A 230 -1.39 -9.21 -8.10
CA LEU A 230 -0.74 -8.21 -7.23
C LEU A 230 0.52 -8.76 -6.55
N SER A 231 0.49 -9.98 -6.02
CA SER A 231 1.66 -10.52 -5.29
C SER A 231 2.59 -11.34 -6.16
N GLY A 232 2.08 -12.19 -7.05
CA GLY A 232 2.93 -13.01 -7.93
C GLY A 232 3.51 -12.20 -9.09
N ILE A 233 2.65 -11.69 -9.97
CA ILE A 233 3.07 -11.06 -11.23
C ILE A 233 3.73 -9.71 -10.98
N SER A 234 3.10 -8.79 -10.24
CA SER A 234 3.65 -7.44 -10.05
C SER A 234 5.02 -7.46 -9.36
N VAL A 235 5.22 -8.31 -8.34
CA VAL A 235 6.52 -8.45 -7.67
C VAL A 235 7.56 -9.03 -8.63
N THR A 236 7.19 -10.03 -9.44
CA THR A 236 8.10 -10.60 -10.45
C THR A 236 8.50 -9.56 -11.50
N LEU A 237 7.55 -8.77 -12.00
CA LEU A 237 7.81 -7.68 -12.94
C LEU A 237 8.72 -6.61 -12.32
N LEU A 238 8.47 -6.22 -11.07
CA LEU A 238 9.32 -5.27 -10.35
C LEU A 238 10.76 -5.76 -10.25
N VAL A 239 10.96 -7.02 -9.84
CA VAL A 239 12.29 -7.64 -9.72
C VAL A 239 12.97 -7.71 -11.08
N TRP A 240 12.22 -8.07 -12.13
CA TRP A 240 12.74 -8.10 -13.49
C TRP A 240 13.20 -6.72 -13.96
N MET A 241 12.42 -5.66 -13.70
CA MET A 241 12.77 -4.28 -14.05
C MET A 241 14.01 -3.81 -13.31
N VAL A 242 14.09 -4.06 -12.00
CA VAL A 242 15.25 -3.69 -11.18
C VAL A 242 16.52 -4.39 -11.66
N ARG A 243 16.44 -5.70 -11.94
CA ARG A 243 17.60 -6.48 -12.42
C ARG A 243 18.12 -6.04 -13.79
N ARG A 244 17.32 -5.34 -14.60
CA ARG A 244 17.72 -4.79 -15.90
C ARG A 244 18.15 -3.32 -15.85
N GLY A 245 18.35 -2.77 -14.65
CA GLY A 245 18.77 -1.37 -14.48
C GLY A 245 17.65 -0.35 -14.67
N ASP A 246 16.39 -0.78 -14.82
CA ASP A 246 15.23 0.09 -15.05
C ASP A 246 14.55 0.51 -13.73
N ALA A 247 15.29 0.47 -12.61
CA ALA A 247 14.78 0.77 -11.27
C ALA A 247 14.28 2.21 -11.12
N ALA A 248 14.97 3.17 -11.76
CA ALA A 248 14.54 4.56 -11.79
C ALA A 248 13.18 4.72 -12.47
N ARG A 249 12.95 4.02 -13.58
CA ARG A 249 11.68 4.01 -14.30
C ARG A 249 10.60 3.31 -13.50
N ALA A 250 10.87 2.15 -12.91
CA ALA A 250 9.93 1.46 -12.01
C ALA A 250 9.46 2.39 -10.88
N THR A 251 10.39 3.17 -10.32
CA THR A 251 10.06 4.12 -9.26
C THR A 251 9.26 5.33 -9.77
N ALA A 252 9.58 5.87 -10.95
CA ALA A 252 8.82 6.96 -11.56
C ALA A 252 7.37 6.53 -11.88
N LEU A 253 7.21 5.30 -12.34
CA LEU A 253 5.94 4.66 -12.66
C LEU A 253 5.04 4.47 -11.44
N MET A 254 5.60 4.22 -10.26
CA MET A 254 4.82 4.15 -9.02
C MET A 254 4.09 5.46 -8.68
N PHE A 255 4.52 6.62 -9.22
CA PHE A 255 3.79 7.89 -9.05
C PHE A 255 2.56 8.03 -9.94
N LEU A 256 2.44 7.18 -10.97
CA LEU A 256 1.21 7.08 -11.76
C LEU A 256 0.16 6.20 -11.07
N ALA A 257 0.53 5.42 -10.05
CA ALA A 257 -0.41 4.55 -9.37
C ALA A 257 -1.55 5.31 -8.66
N PRO A 258 -1.31 6.42 -7.92
CA PRO A 258 -2.40 7.18 -7.31
C PRO A 258 -3.43 7.75 -8.30
N PRO A 259 -3.05 8.47 -9.39
CA PRO A 259 -4.05 8.98 -10.33
C PRO A 259 -4.79 7.85 -11.05
N LEU A 260 -4.12 6.73 -11.35
CA LEU A 260 -4.80 5.57 -11.93
C LEU A 260 -5.76 4.91 -10.94
N ALA A 261 -5.39 4.76 -9.67
CA ALA A 261 -6.29 4.25 -8.64
C ALA A 261 -7.51 5.14 -8.44
N ALA A 262 -7.36 6.47 -8.57
CA ALA A 262 -8.49 7.40 -8.54
C ALA A 262 -9.41 7.23 -9.77
N ILE A 263 -8.85 7.05 -10.96
CA ILE A 263 -9.61 6.79 -12.20
C ILE A 263 -10.34 5.43 -12.11
N GLU A 264 -9.64 4.38 -11.67
CA GLU A 264 -10.20 3.05 -11.43
C GLU A 264 -11.32 3.10 -10.37
N GLY A 265 -11.12 3.87 -9.30
CA GLY A 265 -12.13 4.13 -8.27
C GLY A 265 -13.38 4.81 -8.82
N TYR A 266 -13.19 5.82 -9.68
CA TYR A 266 -14.28 6.52 -10.36
C TYR A 266 -15.05 5.60 -11.31
N ILE A 267 -14.36 4.88 -12.19
CA ILE A 267 -14.98 4.00 -13.19
C ILE A 267 -15.67 2.80 -12.52
N GLY A 268 -15.01 2.18 -11.54
CA GLY A 268 -15.48 0.94 -10.91
C GLY A 268 -16.54 1.16 -9.84
N PHE A 269 -16.47 2.28 -9.11
CA PHE A 269 -17.28 2.49 -7.90
C PHE A 269 -17.93 3.87 -7.81
N GLY A 270 -17.78 4.72 -8.82
CA GLY A 270 -18.32 6.09 -8.82
C GLY A 270 -17.65 7.01 -7.80
N GLU A 271 -16.41 6.71 -7.36
CA GLU A 271 -15.68 7.59 -6.43
C GLU A 271 -15.37 8.93 -7.09
N THR A 272 -15.93 10.01 -6.56
CA THR A 272 -15.63 11.38 -7.02
C THR A 272 -14.69 12.07 -6.05
N LEU A 273 -13.58 12.61 -6.56
CA LEU A 273 -12.70 13.49 -5.81
C LEU A 273 -13.23 14.93 -5.88
N LEU A 274 -13.27 15.61 -4.74
CA LEU A 274 -13.59 17.04 -4.70
C LEU A 274 -12.49 17.86 -5.36
N THR A 275 -12.81 19.08 -5.82
CA THR A 275 -11.84 20.00 -6.43
C THR A 275 -10.60 20.22 -5.54
N VAL A 276 -10.80 20.34 -4.22
CA VAL A 276 -9.70 20.48 -3.26
C VAL A 276 -8.82 19.22 -3.19
N GLN A 277 -9.40 18.04 -3.36
CA GLN A 277 -8.65 16.78 -3.39
C GLN A 277 -7.86 16.63 -4.69
N ILE A 278 -8.43 17.04 -5.83
CA ILE A 278 -7.72 17.08 -7.11
C ILE A 278 -6.53 18.05 -7.03
N ALA A 279 -6.74 19.25 -6.48
CA ALA A 279 -5.65 20.20 -6.25
C ALA A 279 -4.59 19.62 -5.31
N GLY A 280 -5.01 18.98 -4.21
CA GLY A 280 -4.13 18.28 -3.28
C GLY A 280 -3.30 17.17 -3.94
N PHE A 281 -3.90 16.40 -4.85
CA PHE A 281 -3.22 15.40 -5.68
C PHE A 281 -2.10 16.02 -6.50
N VAL A 282 -2.41 17.09 -7.25
CA VAL A 282 -1.44 17.79 -8.09
C VAL A 282 -0.30 18.34 -7.23
N VAL A 283 -0.62 19.02 -6.13
CA VAL A 283 0.36 19.60 -5.20
C VAL A 283 1.27 18.52 -4.60
N ALA A 284 0.69 17.39 -4.16
CA ALA A 284 1.43 16.27 -3.60
C ALA A 284 2.41 15.66 -4.62
N LEU A 285 1.94 15.39 -5.85
CA LEU A 285 2.76 14.83 -6.92
C LEU A 285 3.89 15.79 -7.33
N LEU A 286 3.61 17.09 -7.47
CA LEU A 286 4.63 18.10 -7.73
C LEU A 286 5.66 18.17 -6.60
N GLY A 287 5.22 18.03 -5.35
CA GLY A 287 6.12 17.96 -4.20
C GLY A 287 7.09 16.79 -4.28
N VAL A 288 6.61 15.59 -4.64
CA VAL A 288 7.51 14.44 -4.82
C VAL A 288 8.47 14.64 -6.00
N LEU A 289 7.98 15.18 -7.11
CA LEU A 289 8.83 15.46 -8.28
C LEU A 289 9.94 16.46 -7.94
N LEU A 290 9.59 17.54 -7.21
CA LEU A 290 10.56 18.55 -6.77
C LEU A 290 11.59 17.96 -5.80
N ALA A 291 11.17 17.09 -4.88
CA ALA A 291 12.10 16.48 -3.92
C ALA A 291 13.12 15.52 -4.57
N ARG A 292 12.82 15.03 -5.78
CA ARG A 292 13.67 14.11 -6.55
C ARG A 292 14.66 14.82 -7.48
N SER A 293 14.44 16.11 -7.76
CA SER A 293 15.25 16.97 -8.64
C SER A 293 16.28 17.81 -7.90
#